data_AF-A0A497PTL8-F1
#
_entry.id   AF-A0A497PTL8-F1
#
_cell.length_a   1.000
_cell.length_b   1.000
_cell.length_c   1.000
_cell.angle_alpha   90.00
_cell.angle_beta   90.00
_cell.angle_gamma   90.00
#
_symmetry.space_group_name_H-M   'P 1'
#
loop_
_entity.id
_entity.type
_entity.pdbx_description
1 polymer ?
#
loop_
_entity_poly.entity_id
_entity_poly.type
_entity_poly.pdbx_seq_one_letter_code
_entity_poly.pdbx_strand_id
1 'polypeptide(L)'
;MSGKVWKYITEKIESEGACHFTLLDPDPLQLTIESVVDMARLSEKAGTDAIMIGGSTIFGVIDDSVKAIADAVEIPTILFPGNITGVSEHADAMFFMSLLNSTNPYW
;
A
#
# COMPACT_ATOMS: atom_id res chain seq x y z
N MET A 1 11.02 -0.74 -20.00
CA MET A 1 10.25 0.46 -19.62
C MET A 1 10.01 0.40 -18.13
N SER A 2 10.23 1.47 -17.39
CA SER A 2 9.87 1.56 -15.97
C SER A 2 8.34 1.55 -15.81
N GLY A 3 7.83 0.94 -14.73
CA GLY A 3 6.40 0.95 -14.41
C GLY A 3 5.89 2.35 -14.04
N LYS A 4 4.58 2.60 -14.20
CA LYS A 4 3.97 3.92 -13.96
C LYS A 4 4.22 4.44 -12.54
N VAL A 5 3.99 3.58 -11.53
CA VAL A 5 4.19 3.93 -10.11
C VAL A 5 5.66 4.22 -9.81
N TRP A 6 6.59 3.41 -10.33
CA TRP A 6 8.02 3.66 -10.18
C TRP A 6 8.43 5.02 -10.74
N LYS A 7 7.97 5.34 -11.95
CA LYS A 7 8.23 6.63 -12.59
C LYS A 7 7.68 7.79 -11.74
N TYR A 8 6.44 7.69 -11.27
CA TYR A 8 5.81 8.69 -10.41
C TYR A 8 6.64 8.95 -9.14
N ILE A 9 7.05 7.90 -8.43
CA ILE A 9 7.85 8.03 -7.18
C ILE A 9 9.19 8.69 -7.48
N THR A 10 9.91 8.25 -8.51
CA THR A 10 11.23 8.81 -8.82
C THR A 10 11.17 10.27 -9.24
N GLU A 11 10.20 10.64 -10.08
CA GLU A 11 10.02 12.04 -10.51
C GLU A 11 9.66 12.93 -9.33
N LYS A 12 8.83 12.44 -8.40
CA LYS A 12 8.43 13.21 -7.21
C LYS A 12 9.58 13.40 -6.22
N ILE A 13 10.40 12.38 -5.99
CA ILE A 13 11.63 12.51 -5.19
C ILE A 13 12.59 13.51 -5.84
N GLU A 14 12.74 13.49 -7.17
CA GLU A 14 13.59 14.44 -7.89
C GLU A 14 13.09 15.89 -7.77
N SER A 15 11.78 16.13 -7.82
CA SER A 15 11.21 17.48 -7.76
C SER A 15 10.98 18.02 -6.35
N GLU A 16 10.62 17.17 -5.39
CA GLU A 16 10.17 17.55 -4.04
C GLU A 16 11.16 17.14 -2.93
N GLY A 17 12.14 16.29 -3.25
CA GLY A 17 13.21 15.86 -2.35
C GLY A 17 12.86 14.65 -1.47
N ALA A 18 11.57 14.35 -1.28
CA ALA A 18 11.09 13.18 -0.55
C ALA A 18 9.68 12.79 -1.00
N CYS A 19 9.31 11.54 -0.72
CA CYS A 19 7.91 11.13 -0.71
C CYS A 19 7.49 10.69 0.68
N HIS A 20 6.25 11.00 1.06
CA HIS A 20 5.59 10.48 2.24
C HIS A 20 4.58 9.41 1.83
N PHE A 21 4.68 8.21 2.41
CA PHE A 21 3.71 7.12 2.18
C PHE A 21 2.99 6.76 3.48
N THR A 22 1.66 6.67 3.43
CA THR A 22 0.86 6.23 4.59
C THR A 22 0.63 4.74 4.52
N LEU A 23 1.01 3.99 5.56
CA LEU A 23 0.65 2.58 5.72
C LEU A 23 -0.72 2.44 6.38
N LEU A 24 -1.64 1.76 5.70
CA LEU A 24 -2.93 1.34 6.24
C LEU A 24 -2.92 -0.18 6.39
N ASP A 25 -3.11 -0.65 7.63
CA ASP A 25 -3.28 -2.07 7.94
C ASP A 25 -4.79 -2.38 8.03
N PRO A 26 -5.40 -3.04 7.02
CA PRO A 26 -6.83 -3.29 6.97
C PRO A 26 -7.24 -4.51 7.82
N ASP A 27 -6.70 -4.64 9.04
CA ASP A 27 -7.03 -5.75 9.95
C ASP A 27 -8.54 -5.74 10.27
N PRO A 28 -9.31 -6.75 9.80
CA PRO A 28 -10.76 -6.78 9.98
C PRO A 28 -11.16 -7.00 11.45
N LEU A 29 -10.23 -7.37 12.34
CA LEU A 29 -10.49 -7.45 13.78
C LEU A 29 -10.44 -6.07 14.46
N GLN A 30 -9.81 -5.09 13.82
CA GLN A 30 -9.60 -3.74 14.36
C GLN A 30 -10.46 -2.69 13.64
N LEU A 31 -10.70 -2.87 12.35
CA LEU A 31 -11.24 -1.82 11.47
C LEU A 31 -12.33 -2.34 10.53
N THR A 32 -13.26 -1.46 10.19
CA THR A 32 -14.20 -1.68 9.08
C THR A 32 -13.61 -1.11 7.78
N ILE A 33 -14.11 -1.59 6.63
CA ILE A 33 -13.74 -1.04 5.32
C ILE A 33 -14.04 0.46 5.24
N GLU A 34 -15.17 0.91 5.78
CA GLU A 34 -15.53 2.33 5.80
C GLU A 34 -14.49 3.17 6.56
N SER A 35 -14.06 2.69 7.74
CA SER A 35 -13.02 3.38 8.53
C SER A 35 -11.68 3.44 7.78
N VAL A 36 -11.27 2.37 7.09
CA VAL A 36 -9.99 2.36 6.36
C VAL A 36 -10.04 3.29 5.14
N VAL A 37 -11.18 3.36 4.45
CA VAL A 37 -11.42 4.27 3.33
C VAL A 37 -11.38 5.73 3.77
N ASP A 38 -12.01 6.05 4.91
CA ASP A 38 -11.98 7.41 5.45
C ASP A 38 -10.56 7.82 5.84
N MET A 39 -9.78 6.91 6.42
CA MET A 39 -8.35 7.15 6.69
C MET A 39 -7.54 7.37 5.41
N ALA A 40 -7.82 6.62 4.34
CA ALA A 40 -7.15 6.81 3.05
C ALA A 40 -7.41 8.22 2.48
N ARG A 41 -8.68 8.65 2.46
CA ARG A 41 -9.07 10.00 2.01
C ARG A 41 -8.46 11.11 2.85
N LEU A 42 -8.45 10.92 4.18
CA LEU A 42 -7.83 11.88 5.09
C LEU A 42 -6.31 11.97 4.88
N SER A 43 -5.66 10.83 4.59
CA SER A 43 -4.23 10.77 4.31
C SER A 43 -3.85 11.45 3.00
N GLU A 44 -4.64 11.23 1.94
CA GLU A 44 -4.48 11.94 0.67
C GLU A 44 -4.67 13.45 0.85
N LYS A 45 -5.74 13.86 1.55
CA LYS A 45 -5.99 15.28 1.86
C LYS A 45 -4.86 15.91 2.69
N ALA A 46 -4.18 15.12 3.53
CA ALA A 46 -3.03 15.56 4.32
C ALA A 46 -1.73 15.67 3.50
N GLY A 47 -1.73 15.24 2.24
CA GLY A 47 -0.58 15.36 1.33
C GLY A 47 0.32 14.13 1.30
N THR A 48 -0.18 12.95 1.63
CA THR A 48 0.56 11.70 1.39
C THR A 48 0.67 11.44 -0.13
N ASP A 49 1.79 10.89 -0.57
CA ASP A 49 2.10 10.70 -1.99
C ASP A 49 1.64 9.35 -2.55
N ALA A 50 1.48 8.37 -1.67
CA ALA A 50 0.95 7.04 -1.96
C ALA A 50 0.37 6.40 -0.69
N ILE A 51 -0.58 5.49 -0.88
CA ILE A 51 -1.11 4.64 0.18
C ILE A 51 -0.46 3.26 0.10
N MET A 52 0.22 2.85 1.16
CA MET A 52 0.64 1.47 1.34
C MET A 52 -0.47 0.68 2.02
N ILE A 53 -0.79 -0.51 1.51
CA ILE A 53 -1.85 -1.36 2.05
C ILE A 53 -1.26 -2.69 2.50
N GLY A 54 -1.33 -2.97 3.79
CA GLY A 54 -0.81 -4.20 4.38
C GLY A 54 -0.30 -4.01 5.81
N GLY A 55 0.37 -5.03 6.35
CA GLY A 55 0.82 -5.00 7.74
C GLY A 55 0.75 -6.34 8.43
N SER A 56 0.22 -6.33 9.65
CA SER A 56 0.53 -7.29 10.71
C SER A 56 -0.15 -8.64 10.57
N THR A 57 -1.35 -8.71 9.98
CA THR A 57 -2.15 -9.93 10.11
C THR A 57 -3.17 -10.10 8.98
N ILE A 58 -2.73 -10.28 7.74
CA ILE A 58 -3.70 -10.52 6.66
C ILE A 58 -4.06 -12.02 6.62
N PHE A 59 -5.02 -12.40 7.46
CA PHE A 59 -5.81 -13.61 7.28
C PHE A 59 -6.82 -13.38 6.15
N GLY A 60 -6.39 -13.67 4.92
CA GLY A 60 -7.27 -14.17 3.85
C GLY A 60 -8.31 -13.24 3.20
N VAL A 61 -8.50 -11.97 3.59
CA VAL A 61 -9.47 -11.08 2.91
C VAL A 61 -8.98 -9.63 2.92
N ILE A 62 -8.06 -9.27 2.02
CA ILE A 62 -7.74 -7.85 1.77
C ILE A 62 -8.32 -7.30 0.50
N ASP A 63 -8.80 -8.15 -0.41
CA ASP A 63 -9.14 -7.74 -1.77
C ASP A 63 -10.22 -6.65 -1.78
N ASP A 64 -11.27 -6.82 -0.97
CA ASP A 64 -12.33 -5.82 -0.79
C ASP A 64 -11.80 -4.50 -0.21
N SER A 65 -10.89 -4.57 0.78
CA SER A 65 -10.27 -3.38 1.38
C SER A 65 -9.33 -2.68 0.40
N VAL A 66 -8.51 -3.42 -0.35
CA VAL A 66 -7.61 -2.88 -1.37
C VAL A 66 -8.42 -2.16 -2.44
N LYS A 67 -9.46 -2.82 -2.95
CA LYS A 67 -10.36 -2.25 -3.94
C LYS A 67 -11.03 -0.98 -3.42
N ALA A 68 -11.60 -1.02 -2.22
CA ALA A 68 -12.29 0.12 -1.64
C ALA A 68 -11.35 1.31 -1.39
N ILE A 69 -10.10 1.06 -0.97
CA ILE A 69 -9.07 2.10 -0.83
C ILE A 69 -8.69 2.66 -2.20
N ALA A 70 -8.38 1.81 -3.18
CA ALA A 70 -7.97 2.23 -4.52
C ALA A 70 -9.06 3.04 -5.24
N ASP A 71 -10.33 2.68 -5.07
CA ASP A 71 -11.46 3.44 -5.63
C ASP A 71 -11.70 4.79 -4.92
N ALA A 72 -11.10 5.01 -3.75
CA ALA A 72 -11.38 6.17 -2.89
C ALA A 72 -10.33 7.28 -2.94
N VAL A 73 -9.15 7.04 -3.54
CA VAL A 73 -8.04 7.98 -3.65
C VAL A 73 -7.55 8.07 -5.11
N GLU A 74 -6.92 9.19 -5.48
CA GLU A 74 -6.32 9.41 -6.81
C GLU A 74 -4.81 9.14 -6.84
N ILE A 75 -4.16 9.10 -5.67
CA ILE A 75 -2.75 8.77 -5.51
C ILE A 75 -2.48 7.25 -5.61
N PRO A 76 -1.25 6.82 -5.96
CA PRO A 76 -0.92 5.41 -6.11
C PRO A 76 -1.18 4.58 -4.84
N THR A 77 -1.74 3.40 -5.05
CA THR A 77 -1.87 2.35 -4.03
C THR A 77 -0.82 1.27 -4.20
N ILE A 78 -0.15 0.89 -3.12
CA ILE A 78 0.99 -0.03 -3.15
C ILE A 78 0.77 -1.12 -2.10
N LEU A 79 0.74 -2.38 -2.52
CA LEU A 79 0.70 -3.49 -1.57
C LEU A 79 2.01 -3.55 -0.78
N PHE A 80 1.88 -3.62 0.53
CA PHE A 80 2.96 -3.87 1.49
C PHE A 80 2.78 -5.26 2.11
N PRO A 81 3.14 -6.34 1.38
CA PRO A 81 2.73 -7.70 1.74
C PRO A 81 3.54 -8.25 2.92
N GLY A 82 2.86 -8.71 3.97
CA GLY A 82 3.50 -9.50 5.04
C GLY A 82 3.70 -10.98 4.66
N ASN A 83 2.96 -11.49 3.67
CA ASN A 83 3.01 -12.86 3.17
C ASN A 83 2.36 -12.96 1.77
N ILE A 84 2.28 -14.16 1.20
CA ILE A 84 1.68 -14.41 -0.13
C ILE A 84 0.16 -14.16 -0.21
N THR A 85 -0.56 -14.13 0.92
CA THR A 85 -2.01 -13.88 0.94
C THR A 85 -2.34 -12.39 0.83
N GLY A 86 -1.32 -11.52 0.77
CA GLY A 86 -1.45 -10.09 0.58
C GLY A 86 -1.44 -9.62 -0.88
N VAL A 87 -1.63 -10.51 -1.86
CA VAL A 87 -1.68 -10.15 -3.29
C VAL A 87 -3.12 -9.80 -3.69
N SER A 88 -3.29 -8.69 -4.39
CA SER A 88 -4.56 -8.25 -4.98
C SER A 88 -4.30 -7.59 -6.34
N GLU A 89 -5.21 -7.77 -7.30
CA GLU A 89 -5.12 -7.14 -8.62
C GLU A 89 -5.58 -5.66 -8.62
N HIS A 90 -6.17 -5.21 -7.52
CA HIS A 90 -6.78 -3.88 -7.43
C HIS A 90 -5.80 -2.77 -7.07
N ALA A 91 -4.59 -3.09 -6.62
CA ALA A 91 -3.55 -2.11 -6.33
C ALA A 91 -2.71 -1.76 -7.57
N ASP A 92 -2.19 -0.53 -7.62
CA ASP A 92 -1.36 -0.08 -8.74
C ASP A 92 0.03 -0.74 -8.80
N ALA A 93 0.55 -1.13 -7.63
CA ALA A 93 1.85 -1.77 -7.49
C ALA A 93 1.94 -2.64 -6.23
N MET A 94 3.05 -3.39 -6.12
CA MET A 94 3.43 -4.14 -4.93
C MET A 94 4.92 -3.90 -4.63
N PHE A 95 5.25 -3.75 -3.35
CA PHE A 95 6.64 -3.93 -2.92
C PHE A 95 7.00 -5.42 -2.92
N PHE A 96 7.80 -5.82 -3.90
CA PHE A 96 8.37 -7.16 -3.95
C PHE A 96 9.60 -7.21 -3.02
N MET A 97 9.35 -7.46 -1.74
CA MET A 97 10.35 -7.36 -0.69
C MET A 97 11.29 -8.57 -0.66
N SER A 98 12.55 -8.32 -0.29
CA SER A 98 13.53 -9.33 0.08
C SER A 98 14.10 -8.99 1.45
N LEU A 99 14.02 -9.94 2.40
CA LEU A 99 14.46 -9.70 3.77
C LEU A 99 15.94 -10.05 3.90
N LEU A 100 16.80 -9.08 3.56
CA LEU A 100 18.26 -9.27 3.56
C LEU A 100 18.87 -9.55 4.95
N ASN A 101 18.12 -9.32 6.02
CA ASN A 101 18.48 -9.65 7.39
C ASN A 101 17.95 -11.02 7.87
N SER A 102 17.25 -11.77 7.02
CA SER A 102 16.77 -13.12 7.30
C SER A 102 17.83 -14.16 6.96
N THR A 103 17.95 -15.19 7.79
CA THR A 103 18.69 -16.43 7.47
C THR A 103 17.78 -17.54 6.95
N ASN A 104 16.47 -17.31 6.95
CA ASN A 104 15.49 -18.23 6.39
C ASN A 104 15.31 -17.92 4.89
N PRO A 105 15.65 -18.85 3.98
CA PRO A 105 15.62 -18.64 2.53
C PRO A 105 14.20 -18.50 1.94
N TYR A 106 13.16 -18.70 2.75
CA TYR A 106 11.79 -18.40 2.35
C TYR A 106 11.52 -16.88 2.22
N TRP A 107 12.27 -16.05 2.95
CA TRP A 107 12.15 -14.59 2.99
C TRP A 107 13.34 -13.90 2.32
#